data_AF-A0A2G9UFJ4-F1
#
_entry.id   AF-A0A2G9UFJ4-F1
#
_cell.length_a   1.000
_cell.length_b   1.000
_cell.length_c   1.000
_cell.angle_alpha   90.00
_cell.angle_beta   90.00
_cell.angle_gamma   90.00
#
_symmetry.space_group_name_H-M   'P 1'
#
loop_
_entity.id
_entity.type
_entity.pdbx_description
1 polymer ?
#
loop_
_entity_poly.entity_id
_entity_poly.type
_entity_poly.pdbx_seq_one_letter_code
_entity_poly.pdbx_strand_id
1 'polypeptide(L)'
;MWRDIPYAKSPRIGLEAPIYHDYGLKHVCLISILIIYQFIGAGVFYFCEAGFDESKEKVWNIRIAENRTKFVFDIIPLMFNNTDYLFFLTQEQTDEVSARLHAEVRRYEKQLGIRYTDQKIKWDFWNAMLYAQTICTTIGYGHLYPSTVSGRVFTMIYAIFGIPLVLSILDDLDKRELSLVDWTPVWSSSTKFWKLLKFSQQAAQRNVEKWIVTLQLMSRSVAKEMKFYNYAPYKDKRA
;
A
#
# COMPACT_ATOMS: atom_id res chain seq x y z
N MET A 1 65.63 35.34 -36.87
CA MET A 1 64.88 36.56 -36.51
C MET A 1 63.44 36.35 -36.88
N TRP A 2 62.61 35.89 -35.94
CA TRP A 2 61.18 36.20 -35.74
C TRP A 2 60.80 35.49 -34.43
N ARG A 3 60.45 36.31 -33.44
CA ARG A 3 60.31 35.98 -32.02
C ARG A 3 59.00 35.24 -31.75
N ASP A 4 59.06 34.32 -30.81
CA ASP A 4 57.92 33.75 -30.11
C ASP A 4 57.06 34.88 -29.52
N ILE A 5 55.77 34.88 -29.88
CA ILE A 5 54.76 35.74 -29.26
C ILE A 5 54.04 34.87 -28.23
N PRO A 6 54.22 35.08 -26.91
CA PRO A 6 53.47 34.34 -25.91
C PRO A 6 52.04 34.89 -25.89
N TYR A 7 51.05 34.02 -26.11
CA TYR A 7 49.65 34.34 -25.88
C TYR A 7 49.45 34.59 -24.38
N ALA A 8 49.33 35.87 -24.01
CA ALA A 8 49.00 36.30 -22.66
C ALA A 8 47.60 35.80 -22.28
N LYS A 9 47.53 34.96 -21.25
CA LYS A 9 46.28 34.47 -20.65
C LYS A 9 45.65 35.64 -19.88
N SER A 10 44.57 36.22 -20.41
CA SER A 10 43.80 37.24 -19.68
C SER A 10 43.22 36.66 -18.38
N PRO A 11 43.31 37.34 -17.23
CA PRO A 11 42.64 36.91 -16.02
C PRO A 11 41.16 37.26 -16.13
N ARG A 12 40.32 36.32 -16.58
CA ARG A 12 38.87 36.45 -16.41
C ARG A 12 38.53 36.07 -14.99
N ILE A 13 38.33 37.11 -14.19
CA ILE A 13 37.61 37.11 -12.93
C ILE A 13 36.21 36.57 -13.23
N GLY A 14 36.04 35.27 -13.08
CA GLY A 14 34.75 34.59 -13.07
C GLY A 14 34.49 34.13 -11.65
N LEU A 15 33.94 35.01 -10.82
CA LEU A 15 33.09 34.56 -9.73
C LEU A 15 31.92 33.83 -10.38
N GLU A 16 31.91 32.50 -10.36
CA GLU A 16 30.70 31.65 -10.34
C GLU A 16 31.07 30.16 -10.35
N ALA A 17 31.14 29.62 -9.13
CA ALA A 17 30.85 28.25 -8.69
C ALA A 17 31.43 27.01 -9.42
N PRO A 18 32.44 26.35 -8.83
CA PRO A 18 32.64 24.92 -8.93
C PRO A 18 32.27 24.20 -7.61
N ILE A 19 31.14 24.54 -6.98
CA ILE A 19 30.75 23.97 -5.66
C ILE A 19 29.58 22.97 -5.76
N TYR A 20 28.95 22.80 -6.93
CA TYR A 20 27.74 21.97 -7.08
C TYR A 20 27.98 20.52 -7.53
N HIS A 21 29.20 20.14 -7.93
CA HIS A 21 29.38 19.00 -8.85
C HIS A 21 29.91 17.69 -8.24
N ASP A 22 30.25 17.64 -6.95
CA ASP A 22 30.80 16.41 -6.35
C ASP A 22 29.74 15.64 -5.53
N TYR A 23 29.03 14.76 -6.23
CA TYR A 23 28.49 13.45 -5.80
C TYR A 23 27.51 13.36 -4.61
N GLY A 24 27.18 14.42 -3.88
CA GLY A 24 26.27 14.33 -2.72
C GLY A 24 24.83 14.79 -2.97
N LEU A 25 24.65 15.92 -3.67
CA LEU A 25 23.38 16.66 -3.66
C LEU A 25 22.24 15.94 -4.38
N LYS A 26 22.53 15.29 -5.52
CA LYS A 26 21.52 14.58 -6.32
C LYS A 26 20.91 13.40 -5.55
N HIS A 27 21.72 12.64 -4.83
CA HIS A 27 21.25 11.47 -4.08
C HIS A 27 20.45 11.88 -2.84
N VAL A 28 20.90 12.90 -2.11
CA VAL A 28 20.14 13.48 -0.99
C VAL A 28 18.80 14.03 -1.47
N CYS A 29 18.77 14.67 -2.64
CA CYS A 29 17.54 15.15 -3.26
C CYS A 29 16.57 14.01 -3.60
N LEU A 30 17.05 12.91 -4.22
CA LEU A 30 16.22 11.74 -4.54
C LEU A 30 15.64 11.05 -3.29
N ILE A 31 16.46 10.89 -2.25
CA ILE A 31 16.01 10.32 -0.97
C ILE A 31 14.98 11.24 -0.31
N SER A 32 15.19 12.56 -0.35
CA SER A 32 14.23 13.54 0.19
C SER A 32 12.89 13.47 -0.54
N ILE A 33 12.91 13.35 -1.87
CA ILE A 33 11.70 13.18 -2.68
C ILE A 33 10.97 11.89 -2.30
N LEU A 34 11.69 10.77 -2.10
CA LEU A 34 11.09 9.51 -1.66
C LEU A 34 10.42 9.64 -0.29
N ILE A 35 11.08 10.30 0.68
CA ILE A 35 10.51 10.52 2.01
C ILE A 35 9.22 11.32 1.89
N ILE A 36 9.24 12.44 1.15
CA ILE A 36 8.05 13.27 0.95
C ILE A 36 6.92 12.46 0.27
N TYR A 37 7.26 11.69 -0.76
CA TYR A 37 6.30 10.81 -1.45
C TYR A 37 5.65 9.81 -0.50
N GLN A 38 6.44 9.23 0.40
CA GLN A 38 5.99 8.27 1.40
C GLN A 38 5.04 8.89 2.43
N PHE A 39 5.33 10.11 2.89
CA PHE A 39 4.45 10.85 3.80
C PHE A 39 3.13 11.25 3.13
N ILE A 40 3.17 11.70 1.88
CA ILE A 40 1.96 12.03 1.10
C ILE A 40 1.10 10.78 0.90
N GLY A 41 1.71 9.67 0.48
CA GLY A 41 1.02 8.39 0.33
C GLY A 41 0.34 7.95 1.62
N ALA A 42 1.07 7.98 2.74
CA ALA A 42 0.54 7.63 4.06
C ALA A 42 -0.67 8.49 4.46
N GLY A 43 -0.58 9.81 4.25
CA GLY A 43 -1.67 10.74 4.56
C GLY A 43 -2.93 10.46 3.73
N VAL A 44 -2.79 10.20 2.43
CA VAL A 44 -3.93 9.90 1.55
C VAL A 44 -4.56 8.55 1.92
N PHE A 45 -3.75 7.51 2.16
CA PHE A 45 -4.28 6.20 2.57
C PHE A 45 -5.00 6.27 3.92
N TYR A 46 -4.42 6.98 4.89
CA TYR A 46 -5.05 7.19 6.19
C TYR A 46 -6.40 7.92 6.02
N PHE A 47 -6.45 8.99 5.24
CA PHE A 47 -7.69 9.73 5.02
C PHE A 47 -8.77 8.90 4.30
N CYS A 48 -8.40 8.10 3.29
CA CYS A 48 -9.36 7.29 2.55
C CYS A 48 -9.87 6.08 3.32
N GLU A 49 -9.05 5.40 4.12
CA GLU A 49 -9.39 4.11 4.72
C GLU A 49 -9.74 4.20 6.21
N ALA A 50 -9.18 5.14 6.98
CA ALA A 50 -9.38 5.17 8.44
C ALA A 50 -10.85 5.37 8.84
N GLY A 51 -11.55 6.31 8.19
CA GLY A 51 -12.96 6.55 8.47
C GLY A 51 -13.88 5.40 8.06
N PHE A 52 -13.51 4.68 6.98
CA PHE A 52 -14.26 3.52 6.53
C PHE A 52 -14.09 2.35 7.50
N ASP A 53 -12.87 2.06 7.95
CA ASP A 53 -12.54 1.01 8.90
C ASP A 53 -13.22 1.23 10.27
N GLU A 54 -13.21 2.47 10.78
CA GLU A 54 -13.86 2.82 12.06
C GLU A 54 -15.39 2.63 12.01
N SER A 55 -16.03 3.05 10.93
CA SER A 55 -17.49 2.91 10.74
C SER A 55 -17.89 1.44 10.72
N LYS A 56 -17.08 0.67 10.02
CA LYS A 56 -17.16 -0.78 9.93
C LYS A 56 -17.06 -1.40 11.34
N GLU A 57 -16.08 -1.00 12.16
CA GLU A 57 -15.86 -1.54 13.51
C GLU A 57 -17.06 -1.29 14.43
N LYS A 58 -17.64 -0.10 14.36
CA LYS A 58 -18.85 0.24 15.11
C LYS A 58 -20.02 -0.67 14.76
N VAL A 59 -20.27 -0.89 13.46
CA VAL A 59 -21.39 -1.73 13.00
C VAL A 59 -21.27 -3.16 13.50
N TRP A 60 -20.07 -3.74 13.51
CA TRP A 60 -19.89 -5.10 14.01
C TRP A 60 -19.95 -5.20 15.52
N ASN A 61 -19.42 -4.22 16.26
CA ASN A 61 -19.57 -4.20 17.71
C ASN A 61 -21.05 -4.19 18.11
N ILE A 62 -21.90 -3.47 17.35
CA ILE A 62 -23.35 -3.48 17.52
C ILE A 62 -23.93 -4.86 17.18
N ARG A 63 -23.59 -5.44 16.02
CA ARG A 63 -24.09 -6.76 15.60
C ARG A 63 -23.70 -7.89 16.55
N ILE A 64 -22.48 -7.88 17.08
CA ILE A 64 -22.04 -8.86 18.09
C ILE A 64 -22.82 -8.68 19.38
N ALA A 65 -23.06 -7.44 19.81
CA ALA A 65 -23.89 -7.20 20.99
C ALA A 65 -25.33 -7.71 20.80
N GLU A 66 -25.92 -7.48 19.62
CA GLU A 66 -27.27 -7.96 19.27
C GLU A 66 -27.32 -9.49 19.20
N ASN A 67 -26.36 -10.12 18.51
CA ASN A 67 -26.25 -11.58 18.43
C ASN A 67 -26.11 -12.21 19.82
N ARG A 68 -25.35 -11.58 20.72
CA ARG A 68 -25.21 -12.03 22.11
C ARG A 68 -26.54 -11.93 22.86
N THR A 69 -27.27 -10.82 22.73
CA THR A 69 -28.61 -10.66 23.31
C THR A 69 -29.56 -11.73 22.81
N LYS A 70 -29.57 -11.99 21.49
CA LYS A 70 -30.39 -13.04 20.90
C LYS A 70 -30.02 -14.43 21.39
N PHE A 71 -28.73 -14.75 21.44
CA PHE A 71 -28.23 -16.05 21.91
C PHE A 71 -28.65 -16.33 23.37
N VAL A 72 -28.49 -15.35 24.25
CA VAL A 72 -28.93 -15.46 25.65
C VAL A 72 -30.44 -15.61 25.75
N PHE A 73 -31.20 -14.84 24.97
CA PHE A 73 -32.66 -14.92 24.92
C PHE A 73 -33.15 -16.30 24.45
N ASP A 74 -32.48 -16.92 23.49
CA ASP A 74 -32.84 -18.24 22.97
C ASP A 74 -32.46 -19.37 23.96
N ILE A 75 -31.33 -19.25 24.67
CA ILE A 75 -30.84 -20.31 25.59
C ILE A 75 -31.57 -20.34 26.94
N ILE A 76 -31.90 -19.19 27.53
CA ILE A 76 -32.54 -19.14 28.86
C ILE A 76 -33.81 -20.01 28.95
N PRO A 77 -34.81 -19.89 28.04
CA PRO A 77 -35.99 -20.73 28.11
C PRO A 77 -35.68 -22.21 27.86
N LEU A 78 -34.69 -22.52 27.00
CA LEU A 78 -34.20 -23.89 26.79
C LEU A 78 -33.49 -24.49 28.01
N MET A 79 -33.05 -23.71 28.99
CA MET A 79 -32.45 -24.25 30.21
C MET A 79 -33.44 -24.37 31.35
N PHE A 80 -34.34 -23.39 31.51
CA PHE A 80 -35.19 -23.26 32.69
C PHE A 80 -36.67 -23.60 32.44
N ASN A 81 -37.15 -23.50 31.20
CA ASN A 81 -38.54 -23.80 30.84
C ASN A 81 -38.66 -25.15 30.11
N ASN A 82 -37.98 -26.17 30.65
CA ASN A 82 -38.06 -27.54 30.17
C ASN A 82 -38.83 -28.43 31.15
N THR A 83 -39.42 -29.51 30.64
CA THR A 83 -40.15 -30.50 31.45
C THR A 83 -39.24 -31.31 32.39
N ASP A 84 -37.93 -31.39 32.09
CA ASP A 84 -36.96 -32.17 32.85
C ASP A 84 -36.51 -31.49 34.15
N TYR A 85 -36.46 -30.16 34.15
CA TYR A 85 -36.07 -29.34 35.29
C TYR A 85 -37.14 -28.27 35.49
N LEU A 86 -38.15 -28.59 36.30
CA LEU A 86 -39.36 -27.79 36.51
C LEU A 86 -39.04 -26.55 37.35
N PHE A 87 -38.31 -25.59 36.78
CA PHE A 87 -37.77 -24.42 37.47
C PHE A 87 -38.35 -23.13 36.87
N PHE A 88 -39.42 -22.61 37.47
CA PHE A 88 -40.00 -21.34 37.04
C PHE A 88 -39.20 -20.17 37.63
N LEU A 89 -38.57 -19.38 36.77
CA LEU A 89 -37.88 -18.15 37.16
C LEU A 89 -38.86 -16.98 37.20
N THR A 90 -38.73 -16.11 38.20
CA THR A 90 -39.39 -14.80 38.19
C THR A 90 -38.72 -13.88 37.17
N GLN A 91 -39.37 -12.77 36.81
CA GLN A 91 -38.78 -11.78 35.91
C GLN A 91 -37.45 -11.23 36.45
N GLU A 92 -37.38 -10.94 37.75
CA GLU A 92 -36.15 -10.45 38.40
C GLU A 92 -35.02 -11.48 38.36
N GLN A 93 -35.32 -12.76 38.61
CA GLN A 93 -34.33 -13.84 38.50
C GLN A 93 -33.87 -14.07 37.06
N THR A 94 -34.76 -13.90 36.08
CA THR A 94 -34.43 -14.00 34.65
C THR A 94 -33.49 -12.89 34.24
N ASP A 95 -33.72 -11.66 34.70
CA ASP A 95 -32.86 -10.52 34.43
C ASP A 95 -31.48 -10.72 35.05
N GLU A 96 -31.40 -11.20 36.29
CA GLU A 96 -30.12 -11.49 36.94
C GLU A 96 -29.32 -12.60 36.21
N VAL A 97 -29.98 -13.70 35.84
CA VAL A 97 -29.35 -14.80 35.10
C VAL A 97 -28.89 -14.34 33.72
N SER A 98 -29.70 -13.54 33.02
CA SER A 98 -29.34 -12.99 31.71
C SER A 98 -28.11 -12.08 31.81
N ALA A 99 -28.02 -11.23 32.84
CA ALA A 99 -26.88 -10.35 33.06
C ALA A 99 -25.60 -11.14 33.35
N ARG A 100 -25.69 -12.19 34.17
CA ARG A 100 -24.56 -13.10 34.46
C ARG A 100 -24.12 -13.86 33.21
N LEU A 101 -25.05 -14.39 32.43
CA LEU A 101 -24.74 -15.12 31.20
C LEU A 101 -24.12 -14.20 30.15
N HIS A 102 -24.63 -12.97 30.01
CA HIS A 102 -24.03 -11.94 29.16
C HIS A 102 -22.58 -11.64 29.53
N ALA A 103 -22.28 -11.54 30.83
CA ALA A 103 -20.93 -11.31 31.30
C ALA A 103 -19.99 -12.48 30.97
N GLU A 104 -20.45 -13.72 31.14
CA GLU A 104 -19.64 -14.91 30.88
C GLU A 104 -19.41 -15.14 29.37
N VAL A 105 -20.44 -14.96 28.54
CA VAL A 105 -20.28 -15.01 27.07
C VAL A 105 -19.27 -13.94 26.61
N ARG A 106 -19.38 -12.71 27.12
CA ARG A 106 -18.41 -11.65 26.82
C ARG A 106 -16.98 -12.01 27.25
N ARG A 107 -16.82 -12.72 28.37
CA ARG A 107 -15.51 -13.20 28.85
C ARG A 107 -14.94 -14.25 27.91
N TYR A 108 -15.77 -15.21 27.48
CA TYR A 108 -15.38 -16.24 26.51
C TYR A 108 -15.00 -15.65 25.14
N GLU A 109 -15.79 -14.71 24.62
CA GLU A 109 -15.49 -13.98 23.37
C GLU A 109 -14.13 -13.27 23.42
N LYS A 110 -13.78 -12.65 24.57
CA LYS A 110 -12.48 -12.03 24.77
C LYS A 110 -11.32 -13.03 24.73
N GLN A 111 -11.52 -14.25 25.24
CA GLN A 111 -10.51 -15.31 25.19
C GLN A 111 -10.31 -15.85 23.77
N LEU A 112 -11.37 -15.91 22.97
CA LEU A 112 -11.31 -16.31 21.56
C LEU A 112 -10.58 -15.28 20.68
N GLY A 113 -10.44 -14.03 21.12
CA GLY A 113 -9.71 -13.00 20.38
C GLY A 113 -10.36 -12.64 19.04
N ILE A 114 -11.70 -12.75 18.95
CA ILE A 114 -12.44 -12.45 17.72
C ILE A 114 -12.27 -10.97 17.41
N ARG A 115 -11.64 -10.66 16.27
CA ARG A 115 -11.43 -9.29 15.83
C ARG A 115 -12.49 -8.87 14.83
N TYR A 116 -12.79 -7.58 14.88
CA TYR A 116 -13.53 -6.96 13.83
C TYR A 116 -12.65 -6.84 12.59
N THR A 117 -13.02 -7.50 11.48
CA THR A 117 -12.36 -7.50 10.16
C THR A 117 -11.43 -8.69 9.88
N ASP A 118 -11.41 -9.17 8.63
CA ASP A 118 -10.45 -10.18 8.14
C ASP A 118 -9.01 -9.63 8.10
N GLN A 119 -8.84 -8.32 8.24
CA GLN A 119 -7.53 -7.68 8.29
C GLN A 119 -6.92 -7.84 9.68
N LYS A 120 -5.64 -8.21 9.73
CA LYS A 120 -4.95 -8.47 11.00
C LYS A 120 -4.62 -7.18 11.76
N ILE A 121 -4.58 -6.04 11.07
CA ILE A 121 -4.05 -4.75 11.54
C ILE A 121 -5.03 -3.62 11.16
N LYS A 122 -5.20 -2.64 12.05
CA LYS A 122 -6.04 -1.45 11.86
C LYS A 122 -5.34 -0.34 11.06
N TRP A 123 -6.12 0.54 10.45
CA TRP A 123 -5.62 1.71 9.73
C TRP A 123 -5.17 2.86 10.65
N ASP A 124 -3.93 2.76 11.14
CA ASP A 124 -3.23 3.87 11.79
C ASP A 124 -2.29 4.58 10.80
N PHE A 125 -1.89 5.81 11.09
CA PHE A 125 -0.96 6.57 10.23
C PHE A 125 0.35 5.80 9.94
N TRP A 126 0.94 5.18 10.95
CA TRP A 126 2.15 4.37 10.79
C TRP A 126 1.91 3.11 9.97
N ASN A 127 0.76 2.45 10.16
CA ASN A 127 0.39 1.27 9.37
C ASN A 127 0.11 1.65 7.92
N ALA A 128 -0.47 2.82 7.66
CA ALA A 128 -0.66 3.38 6.32
C ALA A 128 0.68 3.73 5.65
N MET A 129 1.64 4.26 6.42
CA MET A 129 3.00 4.50 5.94
C MET A 129 3.71 3.19 5.57
N LEU A 130 3.66 2.18 6.44
CA LEU A 130 4.21 0.85 6.14
C LEU A 130 3.53 0.25 4.91
N TYR A 131 2.21 0.37 4.78
CA TYR A 131 1.48 -0.09 3.60
C TYR A 131 1.97 0.59 2.32
N ALA A 132 2.06 1.93 2.30
CA ALA A 132 2.60 2.67 1.16
C ALA A 132 4.04 2.27 0.82
N GLN A 133 4.88 2.01 1.82
CA GLN A 133 6.25 1.50 1.60
C GLN A 133 6.23 0.11 0.96
N THR A 134 5.32 -0.78 1.37
CA THR A 134 5.19 -2.12 0.79
C THR A 134 4.68 -2.11 -0.66
N ILE A 135 3.90 -1.09 -1.06
CA ILE A 135 3.49 -0.89 -2.45
C ILE A 135 4.70 -0.47 -3.29
N CYS A 136 5.45 0.54 -2.83
CA CYS A 136 6.66 1.03 -3.49
C CYS A 136 7.72 -0.05 -3.68
N THR A 137 7.93 -0.88 -2.66
CA THR A 137 8.91 -1.98 -2.66
C THR A 137 8.37 -3.26 -3.28
N THR A 138 7.08 -3.29 -3.65
CA THR A 138 6.38 -4.47 -4.19
C THR A 138 6.41 -5.71 -3.28
N ILE A 139 6.66 -5.54 -1.97
CA ILE A 139 6.66 -6.64 -1.00
C ILE A 139 5.23 -7.15 -0.78
N GLY A 140 4.29 -6.23 -0.55
CA GLY A 140 2.86 -6.52 -0.42
C GLY A 140 2.49 -7.65 0.56
N TYR A 141 2.68 -7.44 1.87
CA TYR A 141 2.40 -8.48 2.89
C TYR A 141 0.96 -9.02 2.92
N GLY A 142 -0.01 -8.26 2.39
CA GLY A 142 -1.42 -8.68 2.32
C GLY A 142 -2.19 -8.65 3.65
N HIS A 143 -1.55 -8.35 4.79
CA HIS A 143 -2.21 -8.24 6.08
C HIS A 143 -3.07 -6.97 6.26
N LEU A 144 -2.82 -5.96 5.42
CA LEU A 144 -3.49 -4.66 5.38
C LEU A 144 -3.70 -4.29 3.91
N TYR A 145 -4.93 -3.95 3.55
CA TYR A 145 -5.31 -3.65 2.16
C TYR A 145 -6.47 -2.66 2.11
N PRO A 146 -6.54 -1.79 1.08
CA PRO A 146 -7.62 -0.82 0.95
C PRO A 146 -8.92 -1.55 0.65
N SER A 147 -9.95 -1.30 1.47
CA SER A 147 -11.29 -1.83 1.21
C SER A 147 -12.11 -0.87 0.35
N THR A 148 -11.81 0.43 0.40
CA THR A 148 -12.54 1.45 -0.37
C THR A 148 -12.19 1.37 -1.86
N VAL A 149 -13.10 1.87 -2.71
CA VAL A 149 -12.84 1.97 -4.15
C VAL A 149 -11.78 3.05 -4.42
N SER A 150 -11.86 4.18 -3.72
CA SER A 150 -10.89 5.27 -3.82
C SER A 150 -9.48 4.84 -3.41
N GLY A 151 -9.34 4.13 -2.29
CA GLY A 151 -8.06 3.60 -1.82
C GLY A 151 -7.44 2.62 -2.83
N ARG A 152 -8.24 1.73 -3.43
CA ARG A 152 -7.77 0.80 -4.46
C ARG A 152 -7.28 1.51 -5.73
N VAL A 153 -8.03 2.49 -6.23
CA VAL A 153 -7.60 3.28 -7.40
C VAL A 153 -6.34 4.08 -7.08
N PHE A 154 -6.27 4.69 -5.89
CA PHE A 154 -5.08 5.41 -5.45
C PHE A 154 -3.86 4.50 -5.36
N THR A 155 -3.98 3.27 -4.83
CA THR A 155 -2.90 2.28 -4.82
C THR A 155 -2.36 2.01 -6.22
N MET A 156 -3.24 1.87 -7.23
CA MET A 156 -2.80 1.62 -8.62
C MET A 156 -1.97 2.79 -9.16
N ILE A 157 -2.45 4.02 -8.97
CA ILE A 157 -1.75 5.23 -9.42
C ILE A 157 -0.42 5.40 -8.66
N TYR A 158 -0.44 5.19 -7.34
CA TYR A 158 0.71 5.29 -6.48
C TYR A 158 1.79 4.23 -6.83
N ALA A 159 1.40 3.03 -7.26
CA ALA A 159 2.34 2.02 -7.71
C ALA A 159 3.05 2.40 -9.03
N ILE A 160 2.34 3.03 -9.98
CA ILE A 160 2.90 3.41 -11.29
C ILE A 160 4.07 4.40 -11.14
N PHE A 161 3.97 5.35 -10.22
CA PHE A 161 5.05 6.32 -9.96
C PHE A 161 6.05 5.83 -8.91
N GLY A 162 5.57 5.09 -7.90
CA GLY A 162 6.40 4.62 -6.80
C GLY A 162 7.44 3.59 -7.23
N ILE A 163 7.07 2.62 -8.08
CA ILE A 163 7.99 1.54 -8.50
C ILE A 163 9.20 2.08 -9.27
N PRO A 164 9.06 2.91 -10.33
CA PRO A 164 10.21 3.49 -11.03
C PRO A 164 11.10 4.34 -10.12
N LEU A 165 10.50 5.07 -9.18
CA LEU A 165 11.22 5.93 -8.24
C LEU A 165 12.11 5.10 -7.29
N VAL A 166 11.57 4.02 -6.71
CA VAL A 166 12.35 3.11 -5.86
C VAL A 166 13.46 2.41 -6.65
N LEU A 167 13.17 1.96 -7.88
CA LEU A 167 14.18 1.34 -8.74
C LEU A 167 15.36 2.29 -9.04
N SER A 168 15.08 3.56 -9.33
CA SER A 168 16.15 4.56 -9.55
C SER A 168 17.02 4.77 -8.31
N ILE A 169 16.44 4.71 -7.12
CA ILE A 169 17.18 4.87 -5.86
C ILE A 169 18.02 3.62 -5.57
N LEU A 170 17.46 2.43 -5.80
CA LEU A 170 18.18 1.17 -5.66
C LEU A 170 19.40 1.11 -6.59
N ASP A 171 19.28 1.56 -7.83
CA ASP A 171 20.40 1.60 -8.79
C ASP A 171 21.53 2.53 -8.34
N ASP A 172 21.21 3.63 -7.67
CA ASP A 172 22.20 4.56 -7.14
C ASP A 172 22.82 4.06 -5.83
N LEU A 173 22.04 3.38 -4.98
CA LEU A 173 22.54 2.72 -3.76
C LEU A 173 23.49 1.55 -4.10
N ASP A 174 23.17 0.75 -5.12
CA ASP A 174 24.01 -0.38 -5.58
C ASP A 174 25.43 0.10 -5.94
N LYS A 175 25.54 1.21 -6.70
CA LYS A 175 26.83 1.78 -7.13
C LYS A 175 27.71 2.20 -5.94
N ARG A 176 27.12 2.72 -4.87
CA ARG A 176 27.85 3.18 -3.68
C ARG A 176 28.37 2.01 -2.86
N GLU A 177 27.54 1.00 -2.60
CA GLU A 177 27.95 -0.15 -1.80
C GLU A 177 29.00 -1.00 -2.54
N LEU A 178 28.90 -1.13 -3.88
CA LEU A 178 29.95 -1.77 -4.69
C LEU A 178 31.30 -1.04 -4.58
N SER A 179 31.33 0.29 -4.53
CA SER A 179 32.59 1.04 -4.38
C SER A 179 33.28 0.86 -3.03
N LEU A 180 32.52 0.49 -1.98
CA LEU A 180 33.05 0.22 -0.64
C LEU A 180 33.46 -1.25 -0.47
N VAL A 181 32.81 -2.16 -1.18
CA VAL A 181 33.01 -3.62 -1.07
C VAL A 181 34.19 -4.14 -1.90
N ASP A 182 34.65 -3.40 -2.93
CA ASP A 182 35.83 -3.75 -3.74
C ASP A 182 37.14 -3.88 -2.93
N TRP A 183 37.16 -3.44 -1.67
CA TRP A 183 38.31 -3.58 -0.76
C TRP A 183 38.32 -4.86 0.08
N THR A 184 37.29 -5.73 0.00
CA THR A 184 37.23 -6.98 0.78
C THR A 184 37.36 -8.22 -0.12
N PRO A 185 38.40 -9.08 0.03
CA PRO A 185 38.59 -10.27 -0.82
C PRO A 185 37.51 -11.36 -0.67
N VAL A 186 36.55 -11.18 0.25
CA VAL A 186 35.54 -12.18 0.64
C VAL A 186 34.38 -12.26 -0.37
N TRP A 187 34.17 -11.24 -1.21
CA TRP A 187 32.95 -11.09 -2.02
C TRP A 187 33.01 -11.65 -3.46
N SER A 188 34.13 -12.25 -3.90
CA SER A 188 34.24 -12.76 -5.28
C SER A 188 33.29 -13.94 -5.56
N SER A 189 32.85 -14.66 -4.52
CA SER A 189 31.91 -15.80 -4.62
C SER A 189 30.43 -15.40 -4.78
N SER A 190 30.04 -14.16 -4.43
CA SER A 190 28.64 -13.70 -4.44
C SER A 190 28.20 -13.08 -5.79
N THR A 191 29.10 -12.96 -6.75
CA THR A 191 28.82 -12.36 -8.08
C THR A 191 27.68 -13.04 -8.83
N LYS A 192 27.42 -14.34 -8.60
CA LYS A 192 26.27 -15.06 -9.18
C LYS A 192 24.93 -14.59 -8.60
N PHE A 193 24.86 -14.37 -7.29
CA PHE A 193 23.64 -13.91 -6.61
C PHE A 193 23.25 -12.49 -7.06
N TRP A 194 24.23 -11.59 -7.16
CA TRP A 194 24.00 -10.24 -7.67
C TRP A 194 23.63 -10.20 -9.14
N LYS A 195 24.18 -11.10 -9.98
CA LYS A 195 23.74 -11.25 -11.37
C LYS A 195 22.29 -11.72 -11.47
N LEU A 196 21.87 -12.65 -10.60
CA LEU A 196 20.50 -13.14 -10.54
C LEU A 196 19.52 -12.08 -10.03
N LEU A 197 19.93 -11.26 -9.06
CA LEU A 197 19.17 -10.09 -8.60
C LEU A 197 19.03 -9.02 -9.69
N LYS A 198 20.12 -8.67 -10.37
CA LYS A 198 20.08 -7.73 -11.51
C LYS A 198 19.20 -8.27 -12.65
N PHE A 199 19.21 -9.59 -12.87
CA PHE A 199 18.33 -10.22 -13.84
C PHE A 199 16.85 -10.16 -13.43
N SER A 200 16.53 -10.33 -12.15
CA SER A 200 15.14 -10.21 -11.67
C SER A 200 14.63 -8.76 -11.75
N GLN A 201 15.48 -7.78 -11.44
CA GLN A 201 15.15 -6.35 -11.54
C GLN A 201 14.92 -5.92 -12.99
N GLN A 202 15.77 -6.36 -13.92
CA GLN A 202 15.58 -6.11 -15.36
C GLN A 202 14.35 -6.83 -15.92
N ALA A 203 14.04 -8.04 -15.44
CA ALA A 203 12.82 -8.75 -15.82
C ALA A 203 11.56 -8.00 -15.35
N ALA A 204 11.59 -7.42 -14.14
CA ALA A 204 10.50 -6.58 -13.64
C ALA A 204 10.31 -5.32 -14.49
N GLN A 205 11.39 -4.61 -14.86
CA GLN A 205 11.31 -3.44 -15.74
C GLN A 205 10.75 -3.78 -17.13
N ARG A 206 11.22 -4.86 -17.77
CA ARG A 206 10.70 -5.31 -19.07
C ARG A 206 9.23 -5.66 -19.03
N ASN A 207 8.76 -6.24 -17.94
CA ASN A 207 7.34 -6.51 -17.77
C ASN A 207 6.55 -5.19 -17.72
N VAL A 208 6.99 -4.22 -16.91
CA VAL A 208 6.35 -2.89 -16.85
C VAL A 208 6.30 -2.21 -18.23
N GLU A 209 7.38 -2.25 -19.01
CA GLU A 209 7.41 -1.71 -20.38
C GLU A 209 6.38 -2.39 -21.29
N LYS A 210 6.27 -3.72 -21.23
CA LYS A 210 5.23 -4.47 -21.97
C LYS A 210 3.83 -4.05 -21.57
N TRP A 211 3.58 -3.84 -20.27
CA TRP A 211 2.28 -3.36 -19.78
C TRP A 211 1.96 -1.95 -20.30
N ILE A 212 2.94 -1.05 -20.31
CA ILE A 212 2.79 0.31 -20.86
C ILE A 212 2.43 0.27 -22.35
N VAL A 213 3.15 -0.53 -23.15
CA VAL A 213 2.87 -0.67 -24.58
C VAL A 213 1.48 -1.27 -24.80
N THR A 214 1.08 -2.26 -24.00
CA THR A 214 -0.25 -2.89 -24.10
C THR A 214 -1.35 -1.88 -23.77
N LEU A 215 -1.17 -1.05 -22.74
CA LEU A 215 -2.11 0.03 -22.41
C LEU A 215 -2.20 1.10 -23.51
N GLN A 216 -1.08 1.43 -24.16
CA GLN A 216 -1.07 2.34 -25.31
C GLN A 216 -1.78 1.74 -26.54
N LEU A 217 -1.64 0.44 -26.77
CA LEU A 217 -2.34 -0.25 -27.85
C LEU A 217 -3.84 -0.34 -27.56
N MET A 218 -4.23 -0.63 -26.32
CA MET A 218 -5.64 -0.63 -25.90
C MET A 218 -6.28 0.76 -26.03
N SER A 219 -5.58 1.83 -25.60
CA SER A 219 -6.11 3.19 -25.76
C SER A 219 -6.29 3.58 -27.23
N ARG A 220 -5.36 3.17 -28.11
CA ARG A 220 -5.48 3.36 -29.57
C ARG A 220 -6.62 2.55 -30.18
N SER A 221 -6.85 1.32 -29.71
CA SER A 221 -7.96 0.50 -30.17
C SER A 221 -9.31 1.12 -29.81
N VAL A 222 -9.47 1.55 -28.55
CA VAL A 222 -10.67 2.25 -28.08
C VAL A 222 -10.89 3.56 -28.84
N ALA A 223 -9.84 4.34 -29.10
CA ALA A 223 -9.95 5.57 -29.91
C ALA A 223 -10.40 5.29 -31.35
N LYS A 224 -10.05 4.12 -31.91
CA LYS A 224 -10.45 3.71 -33.27
C LYS A 224 -11.92 3.29 -33.30
N GLU A 225 -12.40 2.56 -32.29
CA GLU A 225 -13.82 2.20 -32.16
C GLU A 225 -14.71 3.43 -31.93
N MET A 226 -14.28 4.39 -31.10
CA MET A 226 -15.02 5.66 -30.92
C MET A 226 -15.15 6.47 -32.21
N LYS A 227 -14.12 6.48 -33.06
CA LYS A 227 -14.21 7.12 -34.38
C LYS A 227 -15.17 6.38 -35.32
N PHE A 228 -15.24 5.04 -35.22
CA PHE A 228 -16.18 4.26 -36.01
C PHE A 228 -17.64 4.53 -35.61
N TYR A 229 -17.90 4.71 -34.31
CA TYR A 229 -19.24 5.02 -33.81
C TYR A 229 -19.74 6.41 -34.27
N ASN A 230 -18.85 7.40 -34.35
CA ASN A 230 -19.17 8.74 -34.85
C ASN A 230 -19.34 8.83 -36.38
N TYR A 231 -19.00 7.77 -37.13
CA TYR A 231 -19.17 7.69 -38.58
C TYR A 231 -20.23 6.67 -39.01
N ALA A 232 -20.88 5.98 -38.07
CA ALA A 232 -21.98 5.08 -38.41
C ALA A 232 -23.21 5.92 -38.83
N PRO A 233 -23.68 5.84 -40.10
CA PRO A 233 -24.87 6.55 -40.50
C PRO A 233 -26.07 6.00 -39.71
N TYR A 234 -26.78 6.89 -39.03
CA TYR A 234 -28.06 6.60 -38.38
C TYR A 234 -29.03 6.09 -39.45
N LYS A 235 -29.19 4.76 -39.57
CA LYS A 235 -30.24 4.17 -40.38
C LYS A 235 -31.56 4.40 -39.67
N ASP A 236 -32.28 5.42 -40.11
CA ASP A 236 -33.67 5.67 -39.78
C ASP A 236 -34.49 4.43 -40.14
N LYS A 237 -35.09 3.80 -39.11
CA LYS A 237 -36.04 2.70 -39.28
C LYS A 237 -37.44 3.30 -39.39
N ARG A 238 -37.74 3.92 -40.53
CA ARG A 238 -39.10 4.15 -41.02
C ARG A 238 -39.14 4.11 -42.54
N ALA A 239 -39.50 2.95 -43.08
CA ALA A 239 -40.24 2.75 -44.31
C ALA A 239 -40.62 1.26 -44.39
#